data_AF-A0A6J2R4D6-F1
#
_entry.id   AF-A0A6J2R4D6-F1
#
_cell.length_a   1.000
_cell.length_b   1.000
_cell.length_c   1.000
_cell.angle_alpha   90.00
_cell.angle_beta   90.00
_cell.angle_gamma   90.00
#
_symmetry.space_group_name_H-M   'P 1'
#
loop_
_entity.id
_entity.type
_entity.pdbx_description
1 polymer ?
#
loop_
_entity_poly.entity_id
_entity_poly.type
_entity_poly.pdbx_seq_one_letter_code
_entity_poly.pdbx_strand_id
1 'polypeptide(L)'
;MADNSSKFPAWFIFFVLFFLHVDCSSAEGKNTSHTCIDGTYEHGGATCCLCSAGMYVKEHCNTAQQGKCESCNRGTYSSHPNNEEFCEPCISCSHPNANLEVDEPCTRARNAKCRCKKDHYCSSGTETCKICYPCKECTEGIKVACTANNNTVCNDNIEGGNNAKMIVGITVPIVILVLGLGLGFALWKNKHKRDRRGKHTQVQLGNGSAEAHVEEMAAFNVPLQELEARLPDIAEAIGWRDMRDVARRSNVSNTIIEDCQRNHPGEAQEQTFELLQKWVERQGKDASKNLIQSLQRSGTISKAEHVISILNRPNLPA
;
A
#
# COMPACT_ATOMS: atom_id res chain seq x y z
N MET A 1 -29.83 -49.52 -24.89
CA MET A 1 -30.37 -48.73 -23.75
C MET A 1 -30.61 -47.31 -24.25
N ALA A 2 -31.86 -46.86 -24.13
CA ALA A 2 -32.37 -45.49 -24.23
C ALA A 2 -32.16 -44.69 -25.53
N ASP A 3 -33.16 -44.81 -26.39
CA ASP A 3 -33.70 -43.81 -27.32
C ASP A 3 -34.35 -42.64 -26.53
N ASN A 4 -34.30 -41.39 -27.04
CA ASN A 4 -35.26 -40.37 -26.64
C ASN A 4 -35.53 -39.35 -27.76
N SER A 5 -36.56 -39.68 -28.55
CA SER A 5 -37.29 -38.83 -29.47
C SER A 5 -38.28 -37.92 -28.70
N SER A 6 -38.21 -36.60 -28.87
CA SER A 6 -39.27 -35.67 -28.43
C SER A 6 -40.05 -35.16 -29.64
N LYS A 7 -41.30 -35.64 -29.75
CA LYS A 7 -42.31 -35.26 -30.74
C LYS A 7 -43.05 -34.01 -30.27
N PHE A 8 -43.12 -32.98 -31.12
CA PHE A 8 -44.00 -31.82 -30.95
C PHE A 8 -45.41 -32.13 -31.45
N PRO A 9 -46.50 -31.81 -30.71
CA PRO A 9 -47.86 -32.05 -31.17
C PRO A 9 -48.35 -30.94 -32.10
N ALA A 10 -48.78 -31.36 -33.29
CA ALA A 10 -49.42 -30.56 -34.32
C ALA A 10 -50.91 -30.32 -34.00
N TRP A 11 -51.22 -29.27 -33.23
CA TRP A 11 -52.56 -28.67 -33.22
C TRP A 11 -52.50 -27.24 -32.65
N PHE A 12 -52.17 -26.23 -33.46
CA PHE A 12 -52.50 -24.80 -33.21
C PHE A 12 -52.19 -23.92 -34.44
N ILE A 13 -52.36 -24.45 -35.65
CA ILE A 13 -52.42 -23.66 -36.88
C ILE A 13 -53.86 -23.73 -37.36
N PHE A 14 -54.68 -22.76 -36.94
CA PHE A 14 -55.88 -22.26 -37.63
C PHE A 14 -56.55 -21.23 -36.72
N PHE A 15 -56.34 -19.94 -36.98
CA PHE A 15 -57.40 -18.91 -36.95
C PHE A 15 -56.83 -17.63 -37.55
N VAL A 16 -56.90 -17.58 -38.86
CA VAL A 16 -56.72 -16.39 -39.70
C VAL A 16 -58.06 -15.65 -39.70
N LEU A 17 -58.01 -14.32 -39.48
CA LEU A 17 -59.04 -13.31 -39.79
C LEU A 17 -60.38 -13.40 -39.05
N PHE A 18 -60.60 -12.51 -38.08
CA PHE A 18 -61.78 -11.63 -38.00
C PHE A 18 -61.68 -10.81 -36.70
N PHE A 19 -61.35 -9.52 -36.79
CA PHE A 19 -62.10 -8.41 -36.19
C PHE A 19 -61.52 -7.11 -36.76
N LEU A 20 -62.33 -6.50 -37.62
CA LEU A 20 -62.13 -5.18 -38.19
C LEU A 20 -62.25 -4.09 -37.11
N HIS A 21 -61.48 -3.03 -37.35
CA HIS A 21 -61.71 -1.64 -36.94
C HIS A 21 -61.67 -1.30 -35.45
N VAL A 22 -60.50 -0.82 -35.02
CA VAL A 22 -60.41 0.46 -34.32
C VAL A 22 -59.34 1.29 -35.02
N ASP A 23 -59.78 2.23 -35.84
CA ASP A 23 -58.96 3.36 -36.28
C ASP A 23 -58.73 4.28 -35.08
N CYS A 24 -57.48 4.41 -34.66
CA CYS A 24 -57.03 5.60 -33.95
C CYS A 24 -55.81 6.13 -34.69
N SER A 25 -56.08 7.03 -35.64
CA SER A 25 -55.09 7.94 -36.19
C SER A 25 -54.56 8.82 -35.07
N SER A 26 -53.50 8.39 -34.39
CA SER A 26 -52.57 9.33 -33.80
C SER A 26 -51.52 9.63 -34.87
N ALA A 27 -51.79 10.67 -35.65
CA ALA A 27 -50.76 11.37 -36.39
C ALA A 27 -49.87 12.10 -35.36
N GLU A 28 -49.07 11.35 -34.61
CA GLU A 28 -47.84 11.91 -34.08
C GLU A 28 -46.94 12.08 -35.29
N GLY A 29 -46.81 13.34 -35.71
CA GLY A 29 -45.87 13.74 -36.74
C GLY A 29 -44.58 12.98 -36.50
N LYS A 30 -44.23 12.13 -37.45
CA LYS A 30 -42.94 11.47 -37.54
C LYS A 30 -41.94 12.58 -37.74
N ASN A 31 -41.62 13.29 -36.66
CA ASN A 31 -40.46 14.15 -36.58
C ASN A 31 -39.34 13.18 -36.90
N THR A 32 -38.78 13.30 -38.09
CA THR A 32 -37.61 12.56 -38.51
C THR A 32 -36.56 12.91 -37.46
N SER A 33 -36.49 12.09 -36.39
CA SER A 33 -35.41 12.10 -35.43
C SER A 33 -34.24 11.54 -36.22
N HIS A 34 -33.62 12.42 -37.00
CA HIS A 34 -32.29 12.17 -37.45
C HIS A 34 -31.46 12.07 -36.17
N THR A 35 -30.92 10.89 -35.91
CA THR A 35 -30.20 10.59 -34.68
C THR A 35 -28.76 11.07 -34.82
N CYS A 36 -28.35 12.00 -33.96
CA CYS A 36 -26.94 12.37 -33.88
C CYS A 36 -26.16 11.20 -33.24
N ILE A 37 -25.25 10.60 -34.00
CA ILE A 37 -24.49 9.41 -33.57
C ILE A 37 -23.60 9.73 -32.36
N ASP A 38 -22.97 10.90 -32.40
CA ASP A 38 -21.99 11.35 -31.40
C ASP A 38 -22.60 12.19 -30.27
N GLY A 39 -23.94 12.26 -30.20
CA GLY A 39 -24.69 13.06 -29.22
C GLY A 39 -25.02 14.48 -29.70
N THR A 40 -25.59 15.27 -28.81
CA THR A 40 -26.16 16.59 -29.12
C THR A 40 -25.71 17.67 -28.14
N TYR A 41 -25.77 18.92 -28.57
CA TYR A 41 -25.60 20.11 -27.73
C TYR A 41 -26.61 21.20 -28.10
N GLU A 42 -26.90 22.11 -27.18
CA GLU A 42 -27.83 23.22 -27.41
C GLU A 42 -27.09 24.48 -27.87
N HIS A 43 -27.58 25.12 -28.93
CA HIS A 43 -27.07 26.41 -29.41
C HIS A 43 -28.17 27.21 -30.08
N GLY A 44 -28.32 28.49 -29.72
CA GLY A 44 -29.33 29.37 -30.35
C GLY A 44 -30.78 28.89 -30.18
N GLY A 45 -31.09 28.07 -29.17
CA GLY A 45 -32.41 27.47 -28.97
C GLY A 45 -32.70 26.26 -29.87
N ALA A 46 -31.69 25.74 -30.57
CA ALA A 46 -31.76 24.53 -31.37
C ALA A 46 -30.84 23.43 -30.81
N THR A 47 -31.29 22.18 -30.93
CA THR A 47 -30.51 20.99 -30.64
C THR A 47 -29.61 20.62 -31.82
N CYS A 48 -28.30 20.83 -31.68
CA CYS A 48 -27.27 20.54 -32.67
C CYS A 48 -26.62 19.18 -32.44
N CYS A 49 -26.08 18.55 -33.50
CA CYS A 49 -25.23 17.37 -33.35
C CYS A 49 -23.81 17.76 -32.96
N LEU A 50 -23.18 17.01 -32.05
CA LEU A 50 -21.76 17.15 -31.73
C LEU A 50 -20.87 16.79 -32.94
N CYS A 51 -19.72 17.43 -33.03
CA CYS A 51 -18.66 17.05 -33.98
C CYS A 51 -17.86 15.89 -33.42
N SER A 52 -17.60 14.87 -34.24
CA SER A 52 -16.84 13.67 -33.84
C SER A 52 -15.42 14.01 -33.40
N ALA A 53 -14.75 13.06 -32.72
CA ALA A 53 -13.36 13.19 -32.35
C ALA A 53 -12.46 13.55 -33.56
N GLY A 54 -11.56 14.51 -33.35
CA GLY A 54 -10.70 15.09 -34.37
C GLY A 54 -11.35 16.07 -35.32
N MET A 55 -12.55 16.53 -34.98
CA MET A 55 -13.22 17.65 -35.61
C MET A 55 -13.60 18.71 -34.58
N TYR A 56 -13.84 19.93 -35.06
CA TYR A 56 -14.34 21.08 -34.30
C TYR A 56 -15.52 21.72 -35.04
N VAL A 57 -16.30 22.53 -34.35
CA VAL A 57 -17.42 23.29 -34.91
C VAL A 57 -16.89 24.49 -35.69
N LYS A 58 -17.06 24.46 -37.01
CA LYS A 58 -16.75 25.61 -37.87
C LYS A 58 -17.90 26.61 -37.88
N GLU A 59 -19.13 26.11 -37.94
CA GLU A 59 -20.36 26.90 -37.97
C GLU A 59 -21.42 26.16 -37.15
N HIS A 60 -22.03 26.83 -36.16
CA HIS A 60 -23.09 26.24 -35.35
C HIS A 60 -24.37 26.00 -36.17
N CYS A 61 -25.21 25.08 -35.69
CA CYS A 61 -26.48 24.82 -36.34
C CYS A 61 -27.49 25.94 -36.04
N ASN A 62 -28.25 26.38 -37.05
CA ASN A 62 -29.38 27.31 -36.88
C ASN A 62 -30.72 26.56 -36.74
N THR A 63 -30.78 25.34 -37.27
CA THR A 63 -31.85 24.35 -37.09
C THR A 63 -31.20 22.99 -36.87
N ALA A 64 -31.93 22.03 -36.29
CA ALA A 64 -31.37 20.74 -35.93
C ALA A 64 -30.52 20.14 -37.07
N GLN A 65 -29.27 19.78 -36.74
CA GLN A 65 -28.30 19.10 -37.61
C GLN A 65 -27.67 19.85 -38.80
N GLN A 66 -27.92 21.15 -38.97
CA GLN A 66 -27.25 21.93 -40.04
C GLN A 66 -25.88 22.51 -39.64
N GLY A 67 -25.34 22.15 -38.47
CA GLY A 67 -24.03 22.60 -38.03
C GLY A 67 -22.92 21.99 -38.90
N LYS A 68 -21.81 22.73 -39.07
CA LYS A 68 -20.68 22.31 -39.89
C LYS A 68 -19.48 21.99 -39.01
N CYS A 69 -19.03 20.75 -39.12
CA CYS A 69 -17.81 20.29 -38.49
C CYS A 69 -16.64 20.32 -39.48
N GLU A 70 -15.46 20.68 -39.01
CA GLU A 70 -14.23 20.64 -39.79
C GLU A 70 -13.14 19.84 -39.07
N SER A 71 -12.28 19.16 -39.83
CA SER A 71 -11.16 18.41 -39.26
C SER A 71 -10.14 19.33 -38.59
N CYS A 72 -9.60 18.89 -37.46
CA CYS A 72 -8.50 19.59 -36.79
C CYS A 72 -7.30 19.80 -37.72
N ASN A 73 -6.61 20.94 -37.54
CA ASN A 73 -5.37 21.25 -38.22
C ASN A 73 -4.23 20.35 -37.75
N ARG A 74 -3.14 20.29 -38.53
CA ARG A 74 -1.92 19.57 -38.09
C ARG A 74 -1.37 20.21 -36.82
N GLY A 75 -1.02 19.38 -35.85
CA GLY A 75 -0.54 19.85 -34.54
C GLY A 75 -1.65 20.19 -33.55
N THR A 76 -2.91 19.99 -33.90
CA THR A 76 -4.07 20.14 -33.00
C THR A 76 -4.92 18.87 -32.98
N TYR A 77 -5.65 18.65 -31.89
CA TYR A 77 -6.50 17.49 -31.72
C TYR A 77 -7.80 17.79 -30.97
N SER A 78 -8.77 16.88 -31.09
CA SER A 78 -9.92 16.80 -30.19
C SER A 78 -10.19 15.33 -29.90
N SER A 79 -10.21 14.94 -28.63
CA SER A 79 -10.23 13.53 -28.21
C SER A 79 -11.62 12.89 -28.19
N HIS A 80 -12.68 13.70 -28.20
CA HIS A 80 -14.04 13.26 -27.98
C HIS A 80 -15.03 14.05 -28.83
N PRO A 81 -16.27 13.54 -28.99
CA PRO A 81 -17.37 14.34 -29.50
C PRO A 81 -17.51 15.67 -28.77
N ASN A 82 -17.51 16.77 -29.51
CA ASN A 82 -17.40 18.10 -28.93
C ASN A 82 -18.25 19.14 -29.68
N ASN A 83 -18.47 20.28 -29.04
CA ASN A 83 -19.07 21.48 -29.59
C ASN A 83 -18.09 22.67 -29.59
N GLU A 84 -16.79 22.37 -29.54
CA GLU A 84 -15.72 23.37 -29.45
C GLU A 84 -15.48 24.02 -30.81
N GLU A 85 -15.24 25.32 -30.84
CA GLU A 85 -14.92 26.07 -32.08
C GLU A 85 -13.45 25.94 -32.48
N PHE A 86 -12.62 25.34 -31.64
CA PHE A 86 -11.19 25.16 -31.87
C PHE A 86 -10.70 23.82 -31.34
N CYS A 87 -9.70 23.23 -32.01
CA CYS A 87 -9.02 22.05 -31.51
C CYS A 87 -7.89 22.43 -30.54
N GLU A 88 -7.62 21.56 -29.58
CA GLU A 88 -6.53 21.75 -28.63
C GLU A 88 -5.16 21.56 -29.29
N PRO A 89 -4.13 22.34 -28.94
CA PRO A 89 -2.78 22.10 -29.40
C PRO A 89 -2.22 20.79 -28.82
N CYS A 90 -1.54 20.01 -29.66
CA CYS A 90 -0.83 18.82 -29.21
C CYS A 90 0.38 19.19 -28.35
N ILE A 91 0.71 18.35 -27.37
CA ILE A 91 1.93 18.52 -26.58
C ILE A 91 3.17 18.34 -27.47
N SER A 92 4.25 19.06 -27.13
CA SER A 92 5.54 18.90 -27.77
C SER A 92 6.51 18.12 -26.87
N CYS A 93 7.09 17.05 -27.39
CA CYS A 93 8.15 16.31 -26.71
C CYS A 93 9.56 16.86 -27.00
N SER A 94 9.68 17.94 -27.78
CA SER A 94 10.96 18.46 -28.29
C SER A 94 11.57 19.57 -27.41
N HIS A 95 11.19 19.65 -26.14
CA HIS A 95 11.76 20.65 -25.23
C HIS A 95 13.26 20.35 -24.99
N PRO A 96 14.18 21.30 -25.28
CA PRO A 96 15.63 21.04 -25.31
C PRO A 96 16.21 20.42 -24.03
N ASN A 97 15.64 20.76 -22.88
CA ASN A 97 16.13 20.35 -21.56
C ASN A 97 15.23 19.33 -20.85
N ALA A 98 14.17 18.84 -21.51
CA ALA A 98 13.22 17.93 -20.89
C ALA A 98 13.63 16.45 -21.03
N ASN A 99 14.58 16.14 -21.92
CA ASN A 99 15.00 14.77 -22.23
C ASN A 99 13.82 13.84 -22.60
N LEU A 100 12.84 14.38 -23.32
CA LEU A 100 11.67 13.66 -23.81
C LEU A 100 11.84 13.26 -25.28
N GLU A 101 11.13 12.21 -25.66
CA GLU A 101 10.93 11.80 -27.04
C GLU A 101 9.45 11.42 -27.27
N VAL A 102 9.04 11.44 -28.54
CA VAL A 102 7.66 11.06 -28.91
C VAL A 102 7.51 9.56 -28.74
N ASP A 103 6.52 9.17 -27.93
CA ASP A 103 6.09 7.77 -27.79
C ASP A 103 4.95 7.45 -28.76
N GLU A 104 3.88 8.26 -28.69
CA GLU A 104 2.77 8.21 -29.63
C GLU A 104 2.64 9.56 -30.35
N PRO A 105 2.54 9.57 -31.69
CA PRO A 105 2.44 10.80 -32.45
C PRO A 105 1.07 11.47 -32.26
N CYS A 106 1.06 12.80 -32.31
CA CYS A 106 -0.16 13.60 -32.40
C CYS A 106 -0.96 13.21 -33.64
N THR A 107 -2.27 13.02 -33.47
CA THR A 107 -3.23 12.84 -34.56
C THR A 107 -4.38 13.83 -34.35
N ARG A 108 -5.23 14.01 -35.36
CA ARG A 108 -6.42 14.88 -35.22
C ARG A 108 -7.30 14.45 -34.04
N ALA A 109 -7.39 13.17 -33.72
CA ALA A 109 -8.25 12.67 -32.65
C ALA A 109 -7.51 12.36 -31.33
N ARG A 110 -6.18 12.52 -31.27
CA ARG A 110 -5.38 12.12 -30.11
C ARG A 110 -4.18 13.03 -29.91
N ASN A 111 -3.98 13.46 -28.68
CA ASN A 111 -2.79 14.19 -28.28
C ASN A 111 -1.53 13.32 -28.50
N ALA A 112 -0.37 13.97 -28.65
CA ALA A 112 0.90 13.26 -28.56
C ALA A 112 1.11 12.72 -27.15
N LYS A 113 1.84 11.60 -27.03
CA LYS A 113 2.39 11.13 -25.75
C LYS A 113 3.90 11.22 -25.79
N CYS A 114 4.47 11.75 -24.71
CA CYS A 114 5.92 11.82 -24.54
C CYS A 114 6.39 10.75 -23.57
N ARG A 115 7.59 10.22 -23.81
CA ARG A 115 8.31 9.38 -22.86
C ARG A 115 9.73 9.91 -22.65
N CYS A 116 10.36 9.51 -21.56
CA CYS A 116 11.76 9.81 -21.35
C CYS A 116 12.62 9.15 -22.44
N LYS A 117 13.63 9.87 -22.91
CA LYS A 117 14.69 9.32 -23.75
C LYS A 117 15.37 8.15 -23.03
N LYS A 118 16.08 7.35 -23.81
CA LYS A 118 16.95 6.30 -23.28
C LYS A 118 17.85 6.85 -22.17
N ASP A 119 18.05 6.04 -21.13
CA ASP A 119 18.89 6.36 -19.97
C ASP A 119 18.43 7.59 -19.17
N HIS A 120 17.14 7.93 -19.26
CA HIS A 120 16.49 8.95 -18.43
C HIS A 120 15.19 8.41 -17.81
N TYR A 121 14.81 8.96 -16.66
CA TYR A 121 13.62 8.60 -15.91
C TYR A 121 12.93 9.83 -15.31
N CYS A 122 11.66 9.67 -14.96
CA CYS A 122 10.90 10.63 -14.17
C CYS A 122 10.14 9.88 -13.08
N SER A 123 10.13 10.39 -11.84
CA SER A 123 9.38 9.72 -10.78
C SER A 123 7.87 9.79 -11.04
N SER A 124 7.20 8.64 -10.97
CA SER A 124 5.74 8.48 -11.08
C SER A 124 5.00 9.18 -9.93
N GLY A 125 4.86 10.50 -10.01
CA GLY A 125 4.08 11.33 -9.09
C GLY A 125 3.26 12.42 -9.78
N THR A 126 3.38 12.55 -11.10
CA THR A 126 2.65 13.52 -11.93
C THR A 126 2.02 12.78 -13.12
N GLU A 127 0.79 13.14 -13.50
CA GLU A 127 0.02 12.49 -14.59
C GLU A 127 0.79 12.39 -15.92
N THR A 128 1.77 13.26 -16.15
CA THR A 128 2.71 13.20 -17.27
C THR A 128 4.10 13.68 -16.85
N CYS A 129 5.15 13.09 -17.42
CA CYS A 129 6.52 13.51 -17.16
C CYS A 129 6.88 14.76 -17.96
N LYS A 130 7.09 15.88 -17.25
CA LYS A 130 7.47 17.15 -17.87
C LYS A 130 8.98 17.26 -18.11
N ILE A 131 9.78 16.66 -17.23
CA ILE A 131 11.24 16.69 -17.27
C ILE A 131 11.75 15.31 -16.85
N CYS A 132 12.68 14.75 -17.62
CA CYS A 132 13.35 13.49 -17.32
C CYS A 132 14.80 13.70 -16.89
N TYR A 133 15.17 13.01 -15.83
CA TYR A 133 16.50 13.03 -15.21
C TYR A 133 17.34 11.86 -15.70
N PRO A 134 18.66 12.04 -15.87
CA PRO A 134 19.54 10.93 -16.24
C PRO A 134 19.51 9.83 -15.17
N CYS A 135 19.54 8.59 -15.62
CA CYS A 135 19.63 7.44 -14.75
C CYS A 135 20.98 7.40 -14.02
N LYS A 136 20.98 6.88 -12.79
CA LYS A 136 22.21 6.64 -12.03
C LYS A 136 23.05 5.54 -12.71
N GLU A 137 24.34 5.80 -12.85
CA GLU A 137 25.33 4.80 -13.28
C GLU A 137 25.85 4.01 -12.08
N CYS A 138 26.09 2.70 -12.28
CA CYS A 138 26.54 1.79 -11.22
C CYS A 138 27.86 1.13 -11.62
N THR A 139 28.86 1.19 -10.72
CA THR A 139 30.19 0.59 -10.93
C THR A 139 30.22 -0.92 -10.66
N GLU A 140 29.38 -1.40 -9.73
CA GLU A 140 29.39 -2.79 -9.23
C GLU A 140 28.18 -3.61 -9.69
N GLY A 141 27.63 -3.22 -10.83
CA GLY A 141 26.45 -3.84 -11.41
C GLY A 141 25.13 -3.24 -10.91
N ILE A 142 24.08 -3.60 -11.64
CA ILE A 142 22.75 -3.00 -11.54
C ILE A 142 21.83 -4.00 -10.84
N LYS A 143 21.20 -3.56 -9.75
CA LYS A 143 20.19 -4.33 -9.00
C LYS A 143 18.80 -4.19 -9.64
N VAL A 144 18.45 -2.96 -10.03
CA VAL A 144 17.22 -2.63 -10.78
C VAL A 144 17.60 -1.71 -11.92
N ALA A 145 17.29 -2.15 -13.15
CA ALA A 145 17.56 -1.35 -14.34
C ALA A 145 16.69 -0.10 -14.39
N CYS A 146 17.22 0.95 -15.02
CA CYS A 146 16.45 2.15 -15.25
C CYS A 146 15.24 1.88 -16.13
N THR A 147 14.12 2.54 -15.82
CA THR A 147 12.94 2.59 -16.69
C THR A 147 12.54 4.04 -16.93
N ALA A 148 11.60 4.29 -17.84
CA ALA A 148 11.09 5.65 -18.06
C ALA A 148 10.54 6.30 -16.77
N ASN A 149 10.17 5.49 -15.77
CA ASN A 149 9.48 5.93 -14.57
C ASN A 149 10.28 5.74 -13.27
N ASN A 150 11.40 5.00 -13.32
CA ASN A 150 12.19 4.63 -12.15
C ASN A 150 13.68 4.74 -12.43
N ASN A 151 14.42 5.29 -11.47
CA ASN A 151 15.87 5.34 -11.54
C ASN A 151 16.50 3.94 -11.43
N THR A 152 17.73 3.82 -11.91
CA THR A 152 18.60 2.67 -11.64
C THR A 152 18.86 2.53 -10.14
N VAL A 153 18.78 1.30 -9.64
CA VAL A 153 19.23 0.93 -8.30
C VAL A 153 20.50 0.09 -8.44
N CYS A 154 21.58 0.50 -7.78
CA CYS A 154 22.86 -0.21 -7.82
C CYS A 154 22.87 -1.41 -6.86
N ASN A 155 23.75 -2.38 -7.11
CA ASN A 155 24.06 -3.38 -6.10
C ASN A 155 24.61 -2.69 -4.86
N ASP A 156 24.09 -3.10 -3.71
CA ASP A 156 24.68 -2.73 -2.44
C ASP A 156 25.96 -3.57 -2.33
N ASN A 157 27.11 -2.93 -2.06
CA ASN A 157 28.33 -3.61 -1.67
C ASN A 157 27.98 -4.57 -0.52
N ILE A 158 27.80 -5.86 -0.80
CA ILE A 158 28.07 -6.85 0.23
C ILE A 158 29.58 -6.87 0.28
N GLU A 159 30.16 -5.97 1.09
CA GLU A 159 31.43 -6.25 1.71
C GLU A 159 31.25 -7.62 2.36
N GLY A 160 31.69 -8.66 1.64
CA GLY A 160 31.69 -10.04 2.09
C GLY A 160 32.68 -10.14 3.23
N GLY A 161 32.25 -9.67 4.42
CA GLY A 161 32.84 -10.06 5.67
C GLY A 161 32.75 -11.57 5.74
N ASN A 162 33.87 -12.23 5.47
CA ASN A 162 34.05 -13.66 5.57
C ASN A 162 33.80 -14.11 7.02
N ASN A 163 32.53 -14.22 7.42
CA ASN A 163 32.11 -14.68 8.74
C ASN A 163 32.22 -16.20 8.90
N ALA A 164 32.83 -16.89 7.94
CA ALA A 164 33.14 -18.32 8.02
C ALA A 164 34.27 -18.63 9.02
N LYS A 165 35.08 -17.65 9.44
CA LYS A 165 36.19 -17.87 10.39
C LYS A 165 35.86 -17.59 11.86
N MET A 166 34.72 -16.97 12.18
CA MET A 166 34.31 -16.68 13.57
C MET A 166 33.39 -17.76 14.20
N ILE A 167 32.93 -18.76 13.44
CA ILE A 167 32.08 -19.84 13.96
C ILE A 167 32.93 -21.01 14.51
N VAL A 168 34.17 -21.20 14.04
CA VAL A 168 35.05 -22.29 14.51
C VAL A 168 35.71 -21.97 15.86
N GLY A 169 35.97 -20.68 16.15
CA GLY A 169 36.67 -20.26 17.38
C GLY A 169 35.85 -20.37 18.66
N ILE A 170 34.51 -20.25 18.58
CA ILE A 170 33.62 -20.22 19.76
C ILE A 170 32.98 -21.59 20.03
N THR A 171 32.72 -22.39 18.99
CA THR A 171 32.03 -23.68 19.12
C THR A 171 32.90 -24.74 19.80
N VAL A 172 34.19 -24.82 19.45
CA VAL A 172 35.13 -25.80 20.03
C VAL A 172 35.32 -25.62 21.55
N PRO A 173 35.58 -24.42 22.10
CA PRO A 173 35.73 -24.26 23.54
C PRO A 173 34.44 -24.52 24.31
N ILE A 174 33.27 -24.18 23.75
CA ILE A 174 31.97 -24.47 24.39
C ILE A 174 31.72 -25.98 24.48
N VAL A 175 31.99 -26.73 23.41
CA VAL A 175 31.83 -28.19 23.42
C VAL A 175 32.77 -28.85 24.44
N ILE A 176 34.03 -28.38 24.53
CA ILE A 176 34.99 -28.89 25.52
C ILE A 176 34.55 -28.56 26.95
N LEU A 177 34.02 -27.35 27.20
CA LEU A 177 33.47 -26.98 28.51
C LEU A 177 32.27 -27.85 28.89
N VAL A 178 31.34 -28.09 27.97
CA VAL A 178 30.16 -28.93 28.22
C VAL A 178 30.56 -30.39 28.50
N LEU A 179 31.50 -30.95 27.73
CA LEU A 179 32.02 -32.30 27.97
C LEU A 179 32.78 -32.39 29.29
N GLY A 180 33.59 -31.38 29.63
CA GLY A 180 34.31 -31.30 30.89
C GLY A 180 33.38 -31.22 32.10
N LEU A 181 32.33 -30.40 32.04
CA LEU A 181 31.30 -30.30 33.09
C LEU A 181 30.50 -31.61 33.21
N GLY A 182 30.17 -32.26 32.09
CA GLY A 182 29.47 -33.55 32.07
C GLY A 182 30.29 -34.67 32.72
N LEU A 183 31.58 -34.79 32.38
CA LEU A 183 32.49 -35.77 32.98
C LEU A 183 32.73 -35.46 34.47
N GLY A 184 32.91 -34.19 34.83
CA GLY A 184 33.03 -33.75 36.22
C GLY A 184 31.80 -34.13 37.04
N PHE A 185 30.59 -33.89 36.52
CA PHE A 185 29.33 -34.26 37.18
C PHE A 185 29.16 -35.78 37.32
N ALA A 186 29.55 -36.57 36.30
CA ALA A 186 29.49 -38.02 36.36
C ALA A 186 30.45 -38.61 37.42
N LEU A 187 31.69 -38.10 37.48
CA LEU A 187 32.66 -38.50 38.50
C LEU A 187 32.23 -38.05 39.90
N TRP A 188 31.67 -36.84 40.02
CA TRP A 188 31.10 -36.33 41.27
C TRP A 188 29.94 -37.20 41.75
N LYS A 189 29.02 -37.59 40.85
CA LYS A 189 27.90 -38.49 41.15
C LYS A 189 28.39 -39.88 41.59
N ASN A 190 29.44 -40.41 40.97
CA ASN A 190 30.05 -41.69 41.36
C ASN A 190 30.75 -41.63 42.72
N LYS A 191 31.46 -40.53 43.03
CA LYS A 191 32.07 -40.30 44.35
C LYS A 191 31.00 -40.12 45.43
N HIS A 192 29.97 -39.32 45.15
CA HIS A 192 28.86 -39.06 46.07
C HIS A 192 28.00 -40.31 46.32
N LYS A 193 27.86 -41.21 45.33
CA LYS A 193 27.21 -42.52 45.52
C LYS A 193 28.06 -43.47 46.36
N ARG A 194 29.40 -43.29 46.38
CA ARG A 194 30.34 -44.02 47.22
C ARG A 194 30.28 -43.53 48.68
N ASP A 195 30.14 -42.22 48.89
CA ASP A 195 29.97 -41.62 50.22
C ASP A 195 28.57 -41.89 50.83
N ARG A 196 27.52 -42.00 50.00
CA ARG A 196 26.15 -42.36 50.44
C ARG A 196 25.96 -43.83 50.84
N ARG A 197 26.96 -44.70 50.67
CA ARG A 197 26.92 -46.09 51.18
C ARG A 197 27.36 -46.23 52.65
N GLY A 198 27.83 -45.15 53.28
CA GLY A 198 28.42 -45.15 54.63
C GLY A 198 27.63 -44.47 55.74
N LYS A 199 26.45 -43.88 55.49
CA LYS A 199 25.62 -43.25 56.53
C LYS A 199 24.13 -43.38 56.20
N HIS A 200 23.49 -44.37 56.81
CA HIS A 200 22.04 -44.40 56.98
C HIS A 200 21.76 -44.36 58.49
N THR A 201 21.45 -43.18 59.00
CA THR A 201 20.83 -43.00 60.33
C THR A 201 19.90 -41.80 60.25
N GLN A 202 18.74 -41.99 60.86
CA GLN A 202 17.51 -41.22 60.80
C GLN A 202 17.65 -39.74 61.17
N VAL A 203 16.72 -38.89 60.69
CA VAL A 203 15.66 -38.26 61.51
C VAL A 203 14.81 -37.32 60.62
N GLN A 204 13.57 -37.20 61.06
CA GLN A 204 12.34 -36.65 60.51
C GLN A 204 12.25 -35.12 60.33
N LEU A 205 11.37 -34.76 59.39
CA LEU A 205 10.33 -33.71 59.43
C LEU A 205 10.71 -32.23 59.38
N GLY A 206 10.20 -31.57 58.33
CA GLY A 206 10.03 -30.13 58.24
C GLY A 206 9.10 -29.77 57.08
N ASN A 207 7.82 -29.61 57.38
CA ASN A 207 6.83 -28.96 56.51
C ASN A 207 7.26 -27.51 56.24
N GLY A 208 7.04 -27.01 55.03
CA GLY A 208 7.20 -25.58 54.76
C GLY A 208 6.90 -25.19 53.32
N SER A 209 5.69 -24.67 53.13
CA SER A 209 5.33 -23.63 52.15
C SER A 209 5.53 -23.92 50.66
N ALA A 210 4.47 -24.42 50.04
CA ALA A 210 4.15 -24.07 48.66
C ALA A 210 3.50 -22.69 48.67
N GLU A 211 4.30 -21.62 48.59
CA GLU A 211 3.82 -20.26 48.33
C GLU A 211 5.05 -19.35 48.16
N ALA A 212 5.25 -18.87 46.93
CA ALA A 212 5.91 -17.61 46.55
C ALA A 212 6.59 -17.72 45.18
N HIS A 213 5.82 -17.75 44.09
CA HIS A 213 6.28 -17.32 42.75
C HIS A 213 5.05 -16.98 41.88
N VAL A 214 4.19 -16.07 42.35
CA VAL A 214 3.14 -15.44 41.51
C VAL A 214 3.11 -13.92 41.74
N GLU A 215 4.25 -13.31 42.02
CA GLU A 215 4.32 -11.86 42.28
C GLU A 215 5.49 -11.20 41.55
N GLU A 216 5.56 -11.39 40.22
CA GLU A 216 6.35 -10.52 39.34
C GLU A 216 5.79 -10.52 37.91
N MET A 217 4.46 -10.34 37.77
CA MET A 217 3.82 -10.09 36.46
C MET A 217 2.81 -8.94 36.49
N ALA A 218 2.81 -8.13 37.56
CA ALA A 218 1.87 -7.02 37.75
C ALA A 218 2.53 -5.62 37.74
N ALA A 219 3.79 -5.49 37.30
CA ALA A 219 4.53 -4.23 37.38
C ALA A 219 4.47 -3.33 36.13
N PHE A 220 3.57 -3.58 35.16
CA PHE A 220 3.59 -2.82 33.91
C PHE A 220 2.23 -2.37 33.34
N ASN A 221 1.16 -2.48 34.13
CA ASN A 221 -0.13 -1.93 33.75
C ASN A 221 -0.27 -0.52 34.33
N VAL A 222 0.33 0.45 33.64
CA VAL A 222 0.10 1.88 33.90
C VAL A 222 -1.35 2.22 33.51
N PRO A 223 -2.14 2.93 34.34
CA PRO A 223 -3.48 3.37 33.98
C PRO A 223 -3.50 4.12 32.65
N LEU A 224 -4.52 3.90 31.82
CA LEU A 224 -4.62 4.48 30.46
C LEU A 224 -4.46 6.00 30.45
N GLN A 225 -4.99 6.67 31.48
CA GLN A 225 -4.93 8.13 31.62
C GLN A 225 -3.52 8.68 31.94
N GLU A 226 -2.67 7.88 32.59
CA GLU A 226 -1.27 8.24 32.85
C GLU A 226 -0.37 7.86 31.67
N LEU A 227 -0.76 6.84 30.89
CA LEU A 227 -0.12 6.50 29.63
C LEU A 227 -0.35 7.59 28.57
N GLU A 228 -1.58 8.08 28.44
CA GLU A 228 -1.96 9.14 27.50
C GLU A 228 -1.14 10.43 27.68
N ALA A 229 -0.91 10.83 28.95
CA ALA A 229 -0.10 12.00 29.28
C ALA A 229 1.38 11.89 28.86
N ARG A 230 1.87 10.67 28.63
CA ARG A 230 3.28 10.38 28.30
C ARG A 230 3.50 10.00 26.83
N LEU A 231 2.44 9.93 26.04
CA LEU A 231 2.52 9.57 24.62
C LEU A 231 3.44 10.48 23.79
N PRO A 232 3.53 11.81 24.02
CA PRO A 232 4.46 12.65 23.26
C PRO A 232 5.93 12.27 23.45
N ASP A 233 6.34 12.05 24.71
CA ASP A 233 7.70 11.62 25.07
C ASP A 233 8.01 10.21 24.54
N ILE A 234 7.03 9.31 24.59
CA ILE A 234 7.15 7.94 24.07
C ILE A 234 7.28 7.96 22.54
N ALA A 235 6.51 8.82 21.86
CA ALA A 235 6.57 8.97 20.42
C ALA A 235 7.94 9.48 19.95
N GLU A 236 8.53 10.43 20.67
CA GLU A 236 9.89 10.90 20.42
C GLU A 236 10.94 9.79 20.63
N ALA A 237 10.82 9.03 21.73
CA ALA A 237 11.76 7.98 22.08
C ALA A 237 11.75 6.78 21.11
N ILE A 238 10.56 6.38 20.63
CA ILE A 238 10.40 5.24 19.72
C ILE A 238 10.68 5.68 18.27
N GLY A 239 10.05 6.76 17.83
CA GLY A 239 10.13 7.27 16.46
C GLY A 239 9.35 6.46 15.42
N TRP A 240 9.15 7.09 14.25
CA TRP A 240 8.19 6.65 13.24
C TRP A 240 8.42 5.23 12.72
N ARG A 241 9.69 4.89 12.44
CA ARG A 241 10.04 3.58 11.86
C ARG A 241 9.62 2.43 12.76
N ASP A 242 9.94 2.54 14.04
CA ASP A 242 9.67 1.46 15.01
C ASP A 242 8.20 1.42 15.39
N MET A 243 7.54 2.58 15.52
CA MET A 243 6.10 2.63 15.77
C MET A 243 5.28 2.05 14.61
N ARG A 244 5.70 2.30 13.37
CA ARG A 244 5.10 1.69 12.18
C ARG A 244 5.20 0.16 12.21
N ASP A 245 6.35 -0.37 12.64
CA ASP A 245 6.57 -1.81 12.71
C ASP A 245 5.78 -2.45 13.86
N VAL A 246 5.64 -1.75 15.00
CA VAL A 246 4.74 -2.14 16.09
C VAL A 246 3.29 -2.18 15.59
N ALA A 247 2.82 -1.12 14.92
CA ALA A 247 1.45 -1.03 14.39
C ALA A 247 1.14 -2.17 13.41
N ARG A 248 2.05 -2.48 12.48
CA ARG A 248 1.90 -3.59 11.53
C ARG A 248 1.79 -4.95 12.21
N ARG A 249 2.59 -5.19 13.26
CA ARG A 249 2.56 -6.46 14.02
C ARG A 249 1.33 -6.59 14.90
N SER A 250 0.71 -5.49 15.28
CA SER A 250 -0.53 -5.44 16.06
C SER A 250 -1.80 -5.37 15.21
N ASN A 251 -1.71 -5.71 13.92
CA ASN A 251 -2.85 -5.74 12.99
C ASN A 251 -3.56 -4.38 12.82
N VAL A 252 -2.83 -3.27 12.96
CA VAL A 252 -3.30 -1.96 12.49
C VAL A 252 -3.25 -1.96 10.97
N SER A 253 -4.32 -1.50 10.31
CA SER A 253 -4.39 -1.51 8.85
C SER A 253 -3.35 -0.56 8.25
N ASN A 254 -2.76 -0.97 7.11
CA ASN A 254 -1.81 -0.11 6.39
C ASN A 254 -2.43 1.23 5.99
N THR A 255 -3.75 1.28 5.74
CA THR A 255 -4.48 2.52 5.45
C THR A 255 -4.35 3.55 6.58
N ILE A 256 -4.51 3.12 7.83
CA ILE A 256 -4.39 4.02 9.00
C ILE A 256 -2.96 4.51 9.16
N ILE A 257 -1.98 3.64 8.90
CA ILE A 257 -0.56 3.98 8.95
C ILE A 257 -0.22 5.03 7.87
N GLU A 258 -0.72 4.84 6.65
CA GLU A 258 -0.50 5.76 5.54
C GLU A 258 -1.21 7.10 5.74
N ASP A 259 -2.41 7.10 6.32
CA ASP A 259 -3.15 8.31 6.66
C ASP A 259 -2.40 9.14 7.71
N CYS A 260 -1.89 8.52 8.79
CA CYS A 260 -1.06 9.23 9.79
C CYS A 260 0.20 9.84 9.16
N GLN A 261 0.82 9.16 8.20
CA GLN A 261 1.98 9.70 7.48
C GLN A 261 1.62 10.91 6.60
N ARG A 262 0.44 10.85 5.97
CA ARG A 262 -0.05 11.90 5.06
C ARG A 262 -0.52 13.15 5.79
N ASN A 263 -1.12 12.99 6.98
CA ASN A 263 -1.64 14.10 7.78
C ASN A 263 -0.54 15.03 8.31
N HIS A 264 0.68 14.50 8.51
CA HIS A 264 1.79 15.23 9.11
C HIS A 264 3.07 15.13 8.23
N PRO A 265 3.10 15.68 7.00
CA PRO A 265 4.21 15.48 6.08
C PRO A 265 5.51 16.13 6.57
N GLY A 266 6.56 15.33 6.74
CA GLY A 266 7.88 15.79 7.21
C GLY A 266 8.05 15.88 8.73
N GLU A 267 6.97 15.69 9.49
CA GLU A 267 6.96 15.78 10.96
C GLU A 267 6.91 14.39 11.59
N ALA A 268 8.06 13.71 11.62
CA ALA A 268 8.15 12.31 12.07
C ALA A 268 7.66 12.08 13.51
N GLN A 269 7.79 13.07 14.41
CA GLN A 269 7.32 12.97 15.78
C GLN A 269 5.78 13.00 15.85
N GLU A 270 5.13 13.94 15.16
CA GLU A 270 3.67 14.04 15.09
C GLU A 270 3.04 12.81 14.40
N GLN A 271 3.65 12.33 13.32
CA GLN A 271 3.26 11.06 12.69
C GLN A 271 3.30 9.90 13.70
N THR A 272 4.36 9.83 14.49
CA THR A 272 4.56 8.76 15.49
C THR A 272 3.56 8.87 16.62
N PHE A 273 3.29 10.09 17.09
CA PHE A 273 2.34 10.36 18.15
C PHE A 273 0.91 9.98 17.75
N GLU A 274 0.45 10.43 16.58
CA GLU A 274 -0.90 10.13 16.09
C GLU A 274 -1.10 8.61 15.92
N LEU A 275 -0.11 7.91 15.35
CA LEU A 275 -0.17 6.46 15.18
C LEU A 275 -0.12 5.72 16.52
N LEU A 276 0.70 6.18 17.46
CA LEU A 276 0.79 5.63 18.81
C LEU A 276 -0.52 5.79 19.57
N GLN A 277 -1.16 6.96 19.48
CA GLN A 277 -2.46 7.21 20.11
C GLN A 277 -3.54 6.26 19.58
N LYS A 278 -3.72 6.17 18.25
CA LYS A 278 -4.68 5.24 17.64
C LYS A 278 -4.37 3.77 17.96
N TRP A 279 -3.09 3.43 18.13
CA TRP A 279 -2.68 2.10 18.54
C TRP A 279 -3.05 1.82 20.00
N VAL A 280 -2.77 2.74 20.93
CA VAL A 280 -3.09 2.62 22.36
C VAL A 280 -4.59 2.45 22.58
N GLU A 281 -5.41 3.24 21.89
CA GLU A 281 -6.89 3.13 21.94
C GLU A 281 -7.38 1.71 21.59
N ARG A 282 -6.71 1.04 20.65
CA ARG A 282 -7.05 -0.33 20.23
C ARG A 282 -6.56 -1.40 21.21
N GLN A 283 -5.44 -1.16 21.88
CA GLN A 283 -4.86 -2.11 22.84
C GLN A 283 -5.53 -2.01 24.23
N GLY A 284 -6.06 -0.84 24.58
CA GLY A 284 -6.71 -0.59 25.85
C GLY A 284 -5.75 -0.72 27.04
N LYS A 285 -6.19 -1.37 28.12
CA LYS A 285 -5.45 -1.48 29.39
C LYS A 285 -4.10 -2.21 29.29
N ASP A 286 -3.89 -3.03 28.27
CA ASP A 286 -2.67 -3.80 28.07
C ASP A 286 -1.66 -3.08 27.15
N ALA A 287 -1.95 -1.83 26.73
CA ALA A 287 -1.15 -1.05 25.79
C ALA A 287 0.33 -0.94 26.23
N SER A 288 0.60 -0.55 27.47
CA SER A 288 1.97 -0.38 28.00
C SER A 288 2.78 -1.67 27.92
N LYS A 289 2.20 -2.78 28.36
CA LYS A 289 2.81 -4.11 28.32
C LYS A 289 3.04 -4.57 26.87
N ASN A 290 2.03 -4.43 26.02
CA ASN A 290 2.11 -4.86 24.62
C ASN A 290 3.13 -4.03 23.83
N LEU A 291 3.31 -2.75 24.17
CA LEU A 291 4.27 -1.86 23.52
C LEU A 291 5.70 -2.33 23.79
N ILE A 292 6.02 -2.59 25.06
CA ILE A 292 7.36 -3.08 25.45
C ILE A 292 7.64 -4.46 24.88
N GLN A 293 6.68 -5.37 24.95
CA GLN A 293 6.84 -6.70 24.34
C GLN A 293 7.07 -6.61 22.83
N SER A 294 6.42 -5.66 22.15
CA SER A 294 6.61 -5.45 20.71
C SER A 294 7.98 -4.86 20.38
N LEU A 295 8.44 -3.87 21.17
CA LEU A 295 9.76 -3.24 21.02
C LEU A 295 10.92 -4.19 21.32
N GLN A 296 10.75 -5.12 22.27
CA GLN A 296 11.73 -6.17 22.55
C GLN A 296 11.81 -7.17 21.39
N ARG A 297 10.67 -7.53 20.78
CA ARG A 297 10.62 -8.45 19.65
C ARG A 297 11.13 -7.85 18.33
N SER A 298 11.11 -6.53 18.16
CA SER A 298 11.68 -5.84 17.00
C SER A 298 13.21 -5.68 17.07
N GLY A 299 13.85 -6.12 18.17
CA GLY A 299 15.30 -6.00 18.35
C GLY A 299 15.76 -4.62 18.84
N THR A 300 14.82 -3.75 19.26
CA THR A 300 15.08 -2.39 19.75
C THR A 300 15.05 -2.35 21.28
N ILE A 301 15.90 -3.15 21.93
CA ILE A 301 15.93 -3.30 23.40
C ILE A 301 16.19 -1.96 24.10
N SER A 302 17.12 -1.15 23.59
CA SER A 302 17.44 0.18 24.15
C SER A 302 16.25 1.15 24.14
N LYS A 303 15.39 1.07 23.10
CA LYS A 303 14.17 1.88 23.03
C LYS A 303 13.10 1.37 23.99
N ALA A 304 12.99 0.05 24.16
CA ALA A 304 12.10 -0.53 25.18
C ALA A 304 12.51 -0.09 26.59
N GLU A 305 13.81 -0.10 26.91
CA GLU A 305 14.34 0.42 28.18
C GLU A 305 14.09 1.92 28.36
N HIS A 306 14.25 2.72 27.30
CA HIS A 306 13.94 4.15 27.32
C HIS A 306 12.46 4.41 27.60
N VAL A 307 11.55 3.68 26.94
CA VAL A 307 10.10 3.75 27.20
C VAL A 307 9.77 3.34 28.63
N ILE A 308 10.42 2.30 29.16
CA ILE A 308 10.28 1.90 30.57
C ILE A 308 10.69 3.05 31.50
N SER A 309 11.79 3.74 31.21
CA SER A 309 12.24 4.87 32.01
C SER A 309 11.24 6.05 31.99
N ILE A 310 10.60 6.32 30.84
CA ILE A 310 9.55 7.36 30.70
C ILE A 310 8.32 6.97 31.52
N LEU A 311 7.93 5.70 31.48
CA LEU A 311 6.78 5.18 32.22
C LEU A 311 7.03 5.07 33.74
N ASN A 312 8.27 5.14 34.19
CA ASN A 312 8.64 5.14 35.60
C ASN A 312 8.98 6.54 36.14
N ARG A 313 8.87 7.61 35.33
CA ARG A 313 9.10 8.98 35.81
C ARG A 313 8.03 9.34 36.85
N PRO A 314 8.41 9.85 38.04
CA PRO A 314 7.43 10.36 39.00
C PRO A 314 6.69 11.56 38.39
N ASN A 315 5.37 11.59 38.53
CA ASN A 315 4.56 12.71 38.06
C ASN A 315 5.04 14.00 38.74
N LEU A 316 5.41 15.03 37.96
CA LEU A 316 5.65 16.36 38.51
C LEU A 316 4.33 16.86 39.12
N PRO A 317 4.32 17.40 40.35
CA PRO A 317 3.14 18.08 40.85
C PRO A 317 2.84 19.30 39.96
N ALA A 318 1.57 19.43 39.59
CA ALA A 318 1.01 20.57 38.89
C ALA A 318 1.16 21.87 39.70
#